data_AF-A0A9N8J111-F1
#
_entry.id   AF-A0A9N8J111-F1
#
_cell.length_a   1.000
_cell.length_b   1.000
_cell.length_c   1.000
_cell.angle_alpha   90.00
_cell.angle_beta   90.00
_cell.angle_gamma   90.00
#
_symmetry.space_group_name_H-M   'P 1'
#
loop_
_entity.id
_entity.type
_entity.pdbx_description
1 polymer ?
#
loop_
_entity_poly.entity_id
_entity_poly.type
_entity_poly.pdbx_seq_one_letter_code
_entity_poly.pdbx_strand_id
1 'polypeptide(L)'
;MKKAILLLSLFFSLSGIIQSIVFLFIRSEKFLEFIVFTNITPYYFSGLTVMIEVERINQYTSTSASLGLLNLFFYLSFLFGTIIYFFSKYKETKLLLFNFSLIIISEIRSLVFFLFAFEDWTNSYITYRISGITITIVYILLSYFITNRYLNTSEEIVSDQGYLQNSSKYRRFCNYIIDGGFIIVIALGIIEFAKNNNTYMSFFNGLKSIFGDKLGLLIFISLVKIIYYLTYESIFRSTPAKFLTGCYVTDEEGNPPTFSIILKRTLFRLIPFESLSFLMGKNLHDDYSDTYVVNKKTNSIIENRYSQFLAIAFGILLVIYFCLSNKNIFN
;
A
#
# COMPACT_ATOMS: atom_id res chain seq x y z
N MET A 1 -22.38 4.87 12.12
CA MET A 1 -21.25 4.65 11.20
C MET A 1 -19.88 5.11 11.74
N LYS A 2 -19.69 6.35 12.21
CA LYS A 2 -18.37 6.82 12.70
C LYS A 2 -17.73 5.89 13.75
N LYS A 3 -18.52 5.42 14.72
CA LYS A 3 -18.10 4.43 15.73
C LYS A 3 -17.75 3.06 15.14
N ALA A 4 -18.45 2.61 14.10
CA ALA A 4 -18.16 1.34 13.44
C ALA A 4 -16.82 1.40 12.69
N ILE A 5 -16.52 2.52 12.03
CA ILE A 5 -15.23 2.76 11.36
C ILE A 5 -14.10 2.78 12.39
N LEU A 6 -14.32 3.44 13.54
CA LEU A 6 -13.38 3.43 14.65
C LEU A 6 -13.08 1.99 15.11
N LEU A 7 -14.12 1.22 15.44
CA LEU A 7 -13.99 -0.18 15.90
C LEU A 7 -13.30 -1.06 14.85
N LEU A 8 -13.66 -0.92 13.57
CA LEU A 8 -13.04 -1.69 12.49
C LEU A 8 -11.56 -1.36 12.32
N SER A 9 -11.22 -0.06 12.33
CA SER A 9 -9.81 0.36 12.22
C SER A 9 -8.96 -0.07 13.43
N LEU A 10 -9.57 -0.08 14.62
CA LEU A 10 -8.93 -0.58 15.84
C LEU A 10 -8.73 -2.10 15.77
N PHE A 11 -9.72 -2.84 15.27
CA PHE A 11 -9.60 -4.27 15.02
C PHE A 11 -8.48 -4.58 14.03
N PHE A 12 -8.44 -3.90 12.88
CA PHE A 12 -7.41 -4.11 11.86
C PHE A 12 -6.00 -3.74 12.33
N SER A 13 -5.85 -2.62 13.03
CA SER A 13 -4.53 -2.23 13.56
C SER A 13 -4.05 -3.17 14.67
N LEU A 14 -4.89 -3.53 15.64
CA LEU A 14 -4.50 -4.41 16.73
C LEU A 14 -4.25 -5.85 16.27
N SER A 15 -5.10 -6.39 15.38
CA SER A 15 -4.89 -7.74 14.83
C SER A 15 -3.55 -7.83 14.09
N GLY A 16 -3.20 -6.83 13.29
CA GLY A 16 -1.91 -6.76 12.60
C GLY A 16 -0.70 -6.63 13.55
N ILE A 17 -0.80 -5.80 14.59
CA ILE A 17 0.26 -5.66 15.60
C ILE A 17 0.46 -6.96 16.39
N ILE A 18 -0.64 -7.57 16.83
CA ILE A 18 -0.62 -8.86 17.52
C ILE A 18 0.04 -9.90 16.62
N GLN A 19 -0.34 -9.96 15.34
CA GLN A 19 0.27 -10.87 14.38
C GLN A 19 1.77 -10.61 14.19
N SER A 20 2.19 -9.36 14.12
CA SER A 20 3.58 -9.00 13.91
C SER A 20 4.47 -9.34 15.11
N ILE A 21 3.95 -9.26 16.35
CA ILE A 21 4.75 -9.37 17.57
C ILE A 21 4.50 -10.70 18.30
N VAL A 22 3.23 -11.03 18.57
CA VAL A 22 2.88 -12.20 19.41
C VAL A 22 3.21 -13.50 18.69
N PHE A 23 3.05 -13.57 17.36
CA PHE A 23 3.37 -14.78 16.60
C PHE A 23 4.88 -15.04 16.46
N LEU A 24 5.75 -14.11 16.84
CA LEU A 24 7.18 -14.42 17.00
C LEU A 24 7.42 -15.48 18.09
N PHE A 25 6.49 -15.63 19.04
CA PHE A 25 6.63 -16.48 20.22
C PHE A 25 5.72 -17.71 20.20
N ILE A 26 4.86 -17.88 19.19
CA ILE A 26 3.94 -19.02 19.10
C ILE A 26 4.42 -20.04 18.06
N ARG A 27 4.65 -21.28 18.50
CA ARG A 27 5.34 -22.34 17.72
C ARG A 27 4.46 -23.52 17.27
N SER A 28 3.14 -23.42 17.43
CA SER A 28 2.24 -24.51 17.05
C SER A 28 2.01 -24.51 15.53
N GLU A 29 2.46 -25.55 14.82
CA GLU A 29 2.25 -25.71 13.38
C GLU A 29 0.77 -25.62 13.00
N LYS A 30 -0.12 -26.28 13.77
CA LYS A 30 -1.58 -26.21 13.57
C LYS A 30 -2.13 -24.80 13.73
N PHE A 31 -1.52 -23.99 14.60
CA PHE A 31 -1.94 -22.60 14.81
C PHE A 31 -1.39 -21.67 13.73
N LEU A 32 -0.17 -21.90 13.26
CA LEU A 32 0.40 -21.21 12.10
C LEU A 32 -0.40 -21.51 10.83
N GLU A 33 -0.78 -22.77 10.60
CA GLU A 33 -1.71 -23.16 9.54
C GLU A 33 -3.05 -22.41 9.69
N PHE A 34 -3.66 -22.42 10.87
CA PHE A 34 -4.90 -21.68 11.14
C PHE A 34 -4.78 -20.19 10.80
N ILE A 35 -3.68 -19.52 11.14
CA ILE A 35 -3.45 -18.10 10.83
C ILE A 35 -3.30 -17.87 9.32
N VAL A 36 -2.48 -18.66 8.65
CA VAL A 36 -2.28 -18.58 7.20
C VAL A 36 -3.61 -18.78 6.47
N PHE A 37 -4.44 -19.70 6.96
CA PHE A 37 -5.74 -20.00 6.37
C PHE A 37 -6.83 -18.99 6.69
N THR A 38 -6.76 -18.30 7.84
CA THR A 38 -7.79 -17.34 8.25
C THR A 38 -7.54 -15.92 7.75
N ASN A 39 -6.36 -15.59 7.22
CA ASN A 39 -6.01 -14.28 6.66
C ASN A 39 -6.52 -13.11 7.54
N ILE A 40 -6.28 -13.20 8.85
CA ILE A 40 -6.80 -12.25 9.85
C ILE A 40 -6.17 -10.85 9.67
N THR A 41 -5.00 -10.77 9.04
CA THR A 41 -4.34 -9.49 8.79
C THR A 41 -4.98 -8.71 7.66
N PRO A 42 -5.20 -7.39 7.86
CA PRO A 42 -5.84 -6.55 6.87
C PRO A 42 -4.95 -6.26 5.64
N TYR A 43 -3.63 -6.43 5.74
CA TYR A 43 -2.71 -6.41 4.60
C TYR A 43 -1.39 -7.07 4.95
N TYR A 44 -0.62 -7.49 3.93
CA TYR A 44 0.75 -7.96 4.08
C TYR A 44 1.63 -7.47 2.92
N PHE A 45 2.74 -6.82 3.28
CA PHE A 45 3.78 -6.35 2.37
C PHE A 45 5.10 -7.07 2.63
N SER A 46 5.77 -7.46 1.55
CA SER A 46 7.10 -8.07 1.60
C SER A 46 8.18 -7.02 1.85
N GLY A 47 9.30 -7.46 2.43
CA GLY A 47 10.52 -6.67 2.60
C GLY A 47 10.73 -6.11 4.01
N LEU A 48 11.94 -5.61 4.24
CA LEU A 48 12.42 -5.12 5.54
C LEU A 48 12.20 -6.16 6.67
N THR A 49 12.47 -7.43 6.36
CA THR A 49 12.41 -8.53 7.32
C THR A 49 13.71 -8.63 8.11
N VAL A 50 13.60 -8.82 9.41
CA VAL A 50 14.74 -9.01 10.31
C VAL A 50 14.57 -10.34 11.04
N MET A 51 15.66 -11.11 11.15
CA MET A 51 15.70 -12.30 11.98
C MET A 51 16.04 -11.91 13.41
N ILE A 52 15.16 -12.24 14.34
CA ILE A 52 15.33 -12.02 15.77
C ILE A 52 15.59 -13.36 16.43
N GLU A 53 16.66 -13.46 17.21
CA GLU A 53 16.91 -14.61 18.06
C GLU A 53 15.86 -14.68 19.17
N VAL A 54 15.07 -15.77 19.20
CA VAL A 54 13.97 -15.95 20.16
C VAL A 54 14.38 -16.85 21.31
N GLU A 55 15.17 -17.89 21.03
CA GLU A 55 15.61 -18.83 22.05
C GLU A 55 16.99 -19.38 21.71
N ARG A 56 17.90 -19.32 22.69
CA ARG A 56 19.24 -19.89 22.60
C ARG A 56 19.21 -21.29 23.19
N ILE A 57 19.23 -22.31 22.33
CA ILE A 57 19.13 -23.72 22.72
C ILE A 57 20.45 -24.19 23.34
N ASN A 58 21.60 -23.79 22.78
CA ASN A 58 22.95 -24.05 23.29
C ASN A 58 23.92 -22.95 22.82
N GLN A 59 25.21 -23.02 23.20
CA GLN A 59 26.22 -22.03 22.77
C GLN A 59 26.34 -21.88 21.24
N TYR A 60 25.95 -22.92 20.47
CA TYR A 60 26.06 -23.00 19.02
C TYR A 60 24.72 -22.95 18.26
N THR A 61 23.58 -23.08 18.94
CA THR A 61 22.28 -23.18 18.26
C THR A 61 21.26 -22.23 18.87
N SER A 62 20.72 -21.39 18.01
CA SER A 62 19.67 -20.43 18.34
C SER A 62 18.52 -20.56 17.35
N THR A 63 17.30 -20.43 17.84
CA THR A 63 16.12 -20.31 16.99
C THR A 63 15.84 -18.84 16.70
N SER A 64 15.54 -18.55 15.45
CA SER A 64 15.27 -17.19 14.98
C SER A 64 13.86 -17.10 14.39
N ALA A 65 13.14 -16.04 14.71
CA ALA A 65 11.87 -15.71 14.08
C ALA A 65 12.03 -14.49 13.16
N SER A 66 11.29 -14.48 12.04
CA SER A 66 11.29 -13.36 11.10
C SER A 66 10.27 -12.30 11.52
N LEU A 67 10.72 -11.07 11.74
CA LEU A 67 9.86 -9.91 11.93
C LEU A 67 9.83 -9.05 10.66
N GLY A 68 8.65 -8.91 10.05
CA GLY A 68 8.43 -7.98 8.94
C GLY A 68 8.23 -6.55 9.44
N LEU A 69 9.30 -5.76 9.52
CA LEU A 69 9.24 -4.40 10.07
C LEU A 69 8.30 -3.50 9.28
N LEU A 70 8.23 -3.68 7.96
CA LEU A 70 7.36 -2.87 7.09
C LEU A 70 5.87 -3.03 7.45
N ASN A 71 5.43 -4.27 7.72
CA ASN A 71 4.06 -4.55 8.15
C ASN A 71 3.77 -3.91 9.50
N LEU A 72 4.69 -4.08 10.47
CA LEU A 72 4.56 -3.47 11.79
C LEU A 72 4.43 -1.94 11.69
N PHE A 73 5.23 -1.30 10.85
CA PHE A 73 5.14 0.14 10.61
C PHE A 73 3.77 0.56 10.09
N PHE A 74 3.23 -0.15 9.11
CA PHE A 74 1.92 0.19 8.58
C PHE A 74 0.82 -0.04 9.63
N TYR A 75 0.85 -1.14 10.39
CA TYR A 75 -0.15 -1.36 11.44
C TYR A 75 -0.08 -0.32 12.56
N LEU A 76 1.13 0.11 12.94
CA LEU A 76 1.32 1.23 13.86
C LEU A 76 0.77 2.53 13.26
N SER A 77 1.04 2.81 11.98
CA SER A 77 0.49 3.98 11.29
C SER A 77 -1.04 3.95 11.26
N PHE A 78 -1.63 2.75 11.14
CA PHE A 78 -3.07 2.56 11.17
C PHE A 78 -3.62 2.86 12.57
N LEU A 79 -2.99 2.33 13.63
CA LEU A 79 -3.35 2.61 15.01
C LEU A 79 -3.29 4.11 15.30
N PHE A 80 -2.22 4.79 14.88
CA PHE A 80 -2.10 6.25 15.00
C PHE A 80 -3.21 6.97 14.24
N GLY A 81 -3.55 6.53 13.02
CA GLY A 81 -4.69 7.04 12.27
C GLY A 81 -6.01 6.89 13.02
N THR A 82 -6.26 5.74 13.64
CA THR A 82 -7.43 5.46 14.48
C THR A 82 -7.50 6.38 15.71
N ILE A 83 -6.37 6.57 16.40
CA ILE A 83 -6.26 7.43 17.58
C ILE A 83 -6.55 8.89 17.21
N ILE A 84 -5.95 9.39 16.13
CA ILE A 84 -6.16 10.76 15.65
C ILE A 84 -7.62 10.96 15.21
N TYR A 85 -8.21 9.97 14.53
CA TYR A 85 -9.62 9.99 14.16
C TYR A 85 -10.54 10.08 15.38
N PHE A 86 -10.23 9.37 16.47
CA PHE A 86 -10.98 9.46 17.72
C PHE A 86 -10.86 10.84 18.38
N PHE A 87 -9.63 11.31 18.63
CA PHE A 87 -9.38 12.58 19.32
C PHE A 87 -9.84 13.81 18.53
N SER A 88 -9.83 13.74 17.20
CA SER A 88 -10.36 14.79 16.33
C SER A 88 -11.90 14.86 16.29
N LYS A 89 -12.61 14.04 17.11
CA LYS A 89 -14.07 13.89 17.06
C LYS A 89 -14.55 13.48 15.66
N TYR A 90 -13.83 12.54 15.04
CA TYR A 90 -14.16 11.95 13.75
C TYR A 90 -14.04 12.92 12.55
N LYS A 91 -13.11 13.89 12.64
CA LYS A 91 -12.88 14.89 11.58
C LYS A 91 -11.65 14.58 10.73
N GLU A 92 -10.57 14.14 11.36
CA GLU A 92 -9.31 13.85 10.68
C GLU A 92 -9.31 12.41 10.15
N THR A 93 -9.41 12.24 8.84
CA THR A 93 -9.56 10.94 8.18
C THR A 93 -8.40 10.57 7.25
N LYS A 94 -7.47 11.50 6.98
CA LYS A 94 -6.43 11.34 5.94
C LYS A 94 -5.54 10.10 6.15
N LEU A 95 -4.95 9.96 7.33
CA LEU A 95 -4.10 8.81 7.67
C LEU A 95 -4.90 7.49 7.73
N LEU A 96 -6.18 7.58 8.06
CA LEU A 96 -7.08 6.43 8.08
C LEU A 96 -7.39 5.95 6.65
N LEU A 97 -7.72 6.88 5.75
CA LEU A 97 -7.97 6.61 4.33
C LEU A 97 -6.74 6.05 3.64
N PHE A 98 -5.57 6.58 3.97
CA PHE A 98 -4.30 6.00 3.55
C PHE A 98 -4.19 4.53 3.91
N ASN A 99 -4.43 4.15 5.17
CA ASN A 99 -4.33 2.74 5.59
C ASN A 99 -5.42 1.84 4.98
N PHE A 100 -6.66 2.31 4.85
CA PHE A 100 -7.69 1.56 4.12
C PHE A 100 -7.35 1.36 2.65
N SER A 101 -6.67 2.33 2.03
CA SER A 101 -6.19 2.17 0.67
C SER A 101 -5.13 1.07 0.56
N LEU A 102 -4.28 0.89 1.59
CA LEU A 102 -3.28 -0.18 1.62
C LEU A 102 -3.90 -1.58 1.72
N ILE A 103 -5.02 -1.71 2.44
CA ILE A 103 -5.81 -2.95 2.47
C ILE A 103 -6.21 -3.33 1.05
N ILE A 104 -6.80 -2.39 0.30
CA ILE A 104 -7.33 -2.68 -1.04
C ILE A 104 -6.24 -3.26 -1.96
N ILE A 105 -5.05 -2.66 -2.00
CA ILE A 105 -4.00 -3.13 -2.90
C ILE A 105 -3.36 -4.45 -2.44
N SER A 106 -3.19 -4.64 -1.12
CA SER A 106 -2.72 -5.90 -0.56
C SER A 106 -3.69 -7.04 -0.90
N GLU A 107 -4.98 -6.79 -0.73
CA GLU A 107 -6.00 -7.81 -0.93
C GLU A 107 -6.27 -8.06 -2.42
N ILE A 108 -6.12 -7.07 -3.30
CA ILE A 108 -6.10 -7.31 -4.74
C ILE A 108 -4.94 -8.26 -5.11
N ARG A 109 -3.75 -8.03 -4.56
CA ARG A 109 -2.61 -8.95 -4.74
C ARG A 109 -2.91 -10.34 -4.19
N SER A 110 -3.52 -10.45 -3.00
CA SER A 110 -3.94 -11.73 -2.42
C SER A 110 -5.00 -12.44 -3.26
N LEU A 111 -5.92 -11.70 -3.88
CA LEU A 111 -6.95 -12.25 -4.76
C LEU A 111 -6.34 -12.80 -6.05
N VAL A 112 -5.40 -12.07 -6.66
CA VAL A 112 -4.60 -12.57 -7.78
C VAL A 112 -3.87 -13.86 -7.37
N PHE A 113 -3.26 -13.88 -6.18
CA PHE A 113 -2.63 -15.09 -5.66
C PHE A 113 -3.60 -16.30 -5.62
N PHE A 114 -4.77 -16.14 -5.00
CA PHE A 114 -5.75 -17.24 -4.89
C PHE A 114 -6.28 -17.72 -6.25
N LEU A 115 -6.44 -16.82 -7.23
CA LEU A 115 -6.93 -17.16 -8.57
C LEU A 115 -5.91 -17.95 -9.40
N PHE A 116 -4.62 -17.67 -9.24
CA PHE A 116 -3.56 -18.19 -10.12
C PHE A 116 -2.67 -19.25 -9.47
N ALA A 117 -2.86 -19.57 -8.19
CA ALA A 117 -2.25 -20.74 -7.56
C ALA A 117 -2.93 -22.04 -8.06
N PHE A 118 -2.70 -22.40 -9.33
CA PHE A 118 -3.39 -23.49 -10.03
C PHE A 118 -2.91 -24.92 -9.68
N GLU A 119 -1.85 -25.08 -8.89
CA GLU A 119 -1.35 -26.40 -8.53
C GLU A 119 -2.34 -27.11 -7.57
N ASP A 120 -3.01 -28.10 -8.16
CA ASP A 120 -3.88 -29.14 -7.61
C ASP A 120 -5.07 -28.70 -6.75
N TRP A 121 -6.20 -28.48 -7.42
CA TRP A 121 -7.54 -28.41 -6.80
C TRP A 121 -8.01 -29.74 -6.19
N THR A 122 -7.12 -30.72 -6.04
CA THR A 122 -7.41 -32.06 -5.53
C THR A 122 -6.85 -32.24 -4.13
N ASN A 123 -7.39 -31.56 -3.11
CA ASN A 123 -7.28 -31.95 -1.69
C ASN A 123 -8.09 -31.08 -0.70
N SER A 124 -8.08 -31.50 0.57
CA SER A 124 -8.65 -30.91 1.81
C SER A 124 -8.46 -29.40 2.05
N TYR A 125 -7.76 -28.69 1.17
CA TYR A 125 -7.46 -27.25 1.28
C TYR A 125 -8.38 -26.33 0.45
N ILE A 126 -9.32 -26.89 -0.33
CA ILE A 126 -10.29 -26.10 -1.12
C ILE A 126 -11.16 -25.21 -0.23
N THR A 127 -11.63 -25.74 0.91
CA THR A 127 -12.47 -24.99 1.86
C THR A 127 -11.74 -23.77 2.40
N TYR A 128 -10.45 -23.92 2.73
CA TYR A 128 -9.61 -22.82 3.19
C TYR A 128 -9.30 -21.78 2.09
N ARG A 129 -9.14 -22.23 0.83
CA ARG A 129 -9.00 -21.30 -0.31
C ARG A 129 -10.27 -20.49 -0.52
N ILE A 130 -11.44 -21.11 -0.45
CA ILE A 130 -12.74 -20.42 -0.57
C ILE A 130 -12.92 -19.43 0.57
N SER A 131 -12.58 -19.80 1.81
CA SER A 131 -12.65 -18.86 2.94
C SER A 131 -11.67 -17.70 2.77
N GLY A 132 -10.44 -17.97 2.32
CA GLY A 132 -9.44 -16.95 2.03
C GLY A 132 -9.91 -15.94 0.98
N ILE A 133 -10.45 -16.42 -0.14
CA ILE A 133 -11.05 -15.57 -1.20
C ILE A 133 -12.20 -14.74 -0.63
N THR A 134 -13.08 -15.37 0.16
CA THR A 134 -14.24 -14.68 0.74
C THR A 134 -13.80 -13.55 1.68
N ILE A 135 -12.84 -13.80 2.57
CA ILE A 135 -12.28 -12.79 3.49
C ILE A 135 -11.61 -11.67 2.72
N THR A 136 -10.82 -12.00 1.70
CA THR A 136 -10.15 -11.04 0.82
C THR A 136 -11.15 -10.10 0.15
N ILE A 137 -12.24 -10.64 -0.42
CA ILE A 137 -13.31 -9.86 -1.03
C ILE A 137 -13.99 -8.96 0.01
N VAL A 138 -14.27 -9.47 1.20
CA VAL A 138 -14.88 -8.69 2.30
C VAL A 138 -13.98 -7.51 2.68
N TYR A 139 -12.67 -7.71 2.80
CA TYR A 139 -11.71 -6.65 3.14
C TYR A 139 -11.61 -5.59 2.05
N ILE A 140 -11.59 -5.99 0.78
CA ILE A 140 -11.64 -5.07 -0.36
C ILE A 140 -12.92 -4.24 -0.32
N LEU A 141 -14.08 -4.89 -0.18
CA LEU A 141 -15.38 -4.21 -0.17
C LEU A 141 -15.50 -3.24 0.99
N LEU A 142 -15.17 -3.66 2.22
CA LEU A 142 -15.22 -2.80 3.41
C LEU A 142 -14.33 -1.57 3.23
N SER A 143 -13.09 -1.78 2.78
CA SER A 143 -12.12 -0.69 2.59
C SER A 143 -12.54 0.25 1.46
N TYR A 144 -13.10 -0.29 0.37
CA TYR A 144 -13.67 0.49 -0.72
C TYR A 144 -14.85 1.35 -0.25
N PHE A 145 -15.84 0.76 0.44
CA PHE A 145 -17.01 1.48 0.91
C PHE A 145 -16.65 2.61 1.88
N ILE A 146 -15.69 2.38 2.77
CA ILE A 146 -15.20 3.41 3.70
C ILE A 146 -14.52 4.53 2.93
N THR A 147 -13.58 4.18 2.04
CA THR A 147 -12.80 5.15 1.27
C THR A 147 -13.70 6.01 0.38
N ASN A 148 -14.55 5.37 -0.42
CA ASN A 148 -15.44 6.05 -1.36
C ASN A 148 -16.43 6.99 -0.64
N ARG A 149 -16.97 6.57 0.50
CA ARG A 149 -17.89 7.40 1.28
C ARG A 149 -17.25 8.70 1.73
N TYR A 150 -16.03 8.64 2.30
CA TYR A 150 -15.34 9.84 2.74
C TYR A 150 -14.94 10.75 1.59
N LEU A 151 -14.54 10.17 0.45
CA LEU A 151 -14.22 10.94 -0.75
C LEU A 151 -15.45 11.71 -1.24
N ASN A 152 -16.59 11.05 -1.42
CA ASN A 152 -17.82 11.71 -1.89
C ASN A 152 -18.28 12.83 -0.94
N THR A 153 -18.31 12.57 0.38
CA THR A 153 -18.66 13.63 1.36
C THR A 153 -17.71 14.82 1.28
N SER A 154 -16.43 14.58 1.00
CA SER A 154 -15.44 15.64 0.89
C SER A 154 -15.43 16.34 -0.47
N GLU A 155 -15.98 15.75 -1.53
CA GLU A 155 -16.19 16.39 -2.83
C GLU A 155 -17.39 17.35 -2.77
N GLU A 156 -18.51 16.93 -2.17
CA GLU A 156 -19.69 17.77 -1.97
C GLU A 156 -19.35 19.09 -1.23
N ILE A 157 -18.50 19.02 -0.21
CA ILE A 157 -18.07 20.20 0.55
C ILE A 157 -17.22 21.18 -0.30
N VAL A 158 -16.51 20.67 -1.31
CA VAL A 158 -15.58 21.48 -2.12
C VAL A 158 -16.27 22.10 -3.32
N SER A 159 -17.22 21.39 -3.95
CA SER A 159 -18.08 21.98 -4.98
C SER A 159 -18.82 23.21 -4.46
N ASP A 160 -19.22 23.21 -3.19
CA ASP A 160 -19.91 24.34 -2.56
C ASP A 160 -18.99 25.55 -2.29
N GLN A 161 -17.67 25.35 -2.25
CA GLN A 161 -16.71 26.39 -1.83
C GLN A 161 -15.95 27.07 -2.98
N GLY A 162 -16.11 26.66 -4.24
CA GLY A 162 -15.68 27.42 -5.42
C GLY A 162 -14.18 27.72 -5.61
N TYR A 163 -13.28 27.23 -4.75
CA TYR A 163 -11.84 27.52 -4.84
C TYR A 163 -11.01 26.25 -5.07
N LEU A 164 -10.84 25.88 -6.35
CA LEU A 164 -9.85 24.89 -6.77
C LEU A 164 -8.49 25.59 -6.95
N GLN A 165 -7.50 25.23 -6.15
CA GLN A 165 -6.13 25.70 -6.33
C GLN A 165 -5.23 24.54 -6.76
N ASN A 166 -4.40 24.79 -7.76
CA ASN A 166 -3.42 23.81 -8.23
C ASN A 166 -2.48 23.40 -7.08
N SER A 167 -2.19 22.11 -6.98
CA SER A 167 -1.31 21.57 -5.94
C SER A 167 0.12 22.11 -6.05
N SER A 168 0.70 22.46 -4.90
CA SER A 168 2.09 22.92 -4.80
C SER A 168 3.10 21.85 -5.24
N LYS A 169 4.24 22.25 -5.81
CA LYS A 169 5.35 21.36 -6.22
C LYS A 169 5.77 20.37 -5.12
N TYR A 170 5.87 20.81 -3.87
CA TYR A 170 6.24 19.96 -2.73
C TYR A 170 5.25 18.81 -2.50
N ARG A 171 3.94 19.07 -2.59
CA ARG A 171 2.90 18.03 -2.46
C ARG A 171 2.99 16.98 -3.57
N ARG A 172 3.23 17.43 -4.81
CA ARG A 172 3.44 16.54 -5.96
C ARG A 172 4.67 15.65 -5.77
N PHE A 173 5.76 16.21 -5.26
CA PHE A 173 6.97 15.47 -4.90
C PHE A 173 6.74 14.42 -3.81
N CYS A 174 6.08 14.80 -2.71
CA CYS A 174 5.72 13.86 -1.65
C CYS A 174 4.86 12.70 -2.18
N ASN A 175 3.87 13.02 -3.03
CA ASN A 175 3.03 11.99 -3.65
C ASN A 175 3.83 11.04 -4.53
N TYR A 176 4.74 11.58 -5.34
CA TYR A 176 5.63 10.79 -6.18
C TYR A 176 6.50 9.82 -5.37
N ILE A 177 7.12 10.28 -4.28
CA ILE A 177 7.96 9.43 -3.42
C ILE A 177 7.14 8.33 -2.76
N ILE A 178 6.01 8.69 -2.14
CA ILE A 178 5.20 7.75 -1.39
C ILE A 178 4.60 6.69 -2.33
N ASP A 179 3.94 7.11 -3.42
CA ASP A 179 3.37 6.17 -4.40
C ASP A 179 4.47 5.31 -5.05
N GLY A 180 5.63 5.89 -5.37
CA GLY A 180 6.79 5.15 -5.90
C GLY A 180 7.32 4.09 -4.95
N GLY A 181 7.42 4.40 -3.66
CA GLY A 181 7.78 3.44 -2.62
C GLY A 181 6.80 2.27 -2.54
N PHE A 182 5.49 2.55 -2.60
CA PHE A 182 4.45 1.51 -2.62
C PHE A 182 4.54 0.62 -3.84
N ILE A 183 4.73 1.18 -5.02
CA ILE A 183 4.90 0.41 -6.26
C ILE A 183 6.09 -0.56 -6.14
N ILE A 184 7.21 -0.10 -5.57
CA ILE A 184 8.39 -0.95 -5.35
C ILE A 184 8.07 -2.08 -4.36
N VAL A 185 7.44 -1.77 -3.22
CA VAL A 185 7.05 -2.76 -2.21
C VAL A 185 6.12 -3.82 -2.81
N ILE A 186 5.12 -3.41 -3.60
CA ILE A 186 4.20 -4.32 -4.28
C ILE A 186 4.96 -5.19 -5.29
N ALA A 187 5.81 -4.59 -6.11
CA ALA A 187 6.61 -5.33 -7.10
C ALA A 187 7.52 -6.37 -6.44
N LEU A 188 8.21 -6.00 -5.36
CA LEU A 188 9.05 -6.92 -4.58
C LEU A 188 8.22 -8.07 -3.99
N GLY A 189 7.03 -7.78 -3.46
CA GLY A 189 6.13 -8.82 -2.94
C GLY A 189 5.66 -9.80 -4.01
N ILE A 190 5.40 -9.34 -5.24
CA ILE A 190 5.05 -10.23 -6.36
C ILE A 190 6.28 -11.06 -6.77
N ILE A 191 7.48 -10.49 -6.79
CA ILE A 191 8.72 -11.21 -7.13
C ILE A 191 9.05 -12.27 -6.09
N GLU A 192 8.96 -11.96 -4.80
CA GLU A 192 9.18 -12.93 -3.73
C GLU A 192 8.19 -14.09 -3.84
N PHE A 193 6.92 -13.78 -4.09
CA PHE A 193 5.93 -14.81 -4.33
C PHE A 193 6.25 -15.66 -5.57
N ALA A 194 6.66 -15.03 -6.67
CA ALA A 194 7.03 -15.73 -7.90
C ALA A 194 8.15 -16.74 -7.68
N LYS A 195 9.07 -16.52 -6.73
CA LYS A 195 10.12 -17.50 -6.38
C LYS A 195 9.60 -18.84 -5.89
N ASN A 196 8.43 -18.84 -5.26
CA ASN A 196 7.82 -20.03 -4.70
C ASN A 196 6.79 -20.67 -5.66
N ASN A 197 6.62 -20.14 -6.87
CA ASN A 197 5.65 -20.65 -7.83
C ASN A 197 6.21 -20.68 -9.27
N ASN A 198 6.34 -21.89 -9.82
CA ASN A 198 7.00 -22.15 -11.10
C ASN A 198 6.39 -21.35 -12.26
N THR A 199 5.07 -21.17 -12.27
CA THR A 199 4.35 -20.44 -13.33
C THR A 199 4.73 -18.96 -13.36
N TYR A 200 4.76 -18.31 -12.19
CA TYR A 200 5.11 -16.90 -12.08
C TYR A 200 6.59 -16.65 -12.32
N MET A 201 7.44 -17.56 -11.82
CA MET A 201 8.87 -17.52 -12.11
C MET A 201 9.12 -17.62 -13.61
N SER A 202 8.36 -18.44 -14.32
CA SER A 202 8.47 -18.57 -15.78
C SER A 202 8.12 -17.27 -16.51
N PHE A 203 7.08 -16.54 -16.09
CA PHE A 203 6.76 -15.22 -16.62
C PHE A 203 7.91 -14.23 -16.41
N PHE A 204 8.45 -14.16 -15.18
CA PHE A 204 9.53 -13.24 -14.85
C PHE A 204 10.83 -13.59 -15.60
N ASN A 205 11.15 -14.89 -15.71
CA ASN A 205 12.28 -15.38 -16.49
C ASN A 205 12.12 -15.11 -17.99
N GLY A 206 10.90 -15.19 -18.52
CA GLY A 206 10.59 -14.82 -19.91
C GLY A 206 10.84 -13.33 -20.18
N LEU A 207 10.43 -12.44 -19.26
CA LEU A 207 10.76 -11.02 -19.38
C LEU A 207 12.28 -10.78 -19.35
N LYS A 208 12.99 -11.46 -18.46
CA LYS A 208 14.45 -11.36 -18.35
C LYS A 208 15.17 -11.92 -19.57
N SER A 209 14.69 -13.01 -20.17
CA SER A 209 15.32 -13.60 -21.35
C SER A 209 15.17 -12.72 -22.58
N ILE A 210 14.03 -12.03 -22.74
CA ILE A 210 13.77 -11.13 -23.88
C ILE A 210 14.51 -9.80 -23.74
N PHE A 211 14.46 -9.18 -22.56
CA PHE A 211 14.95 -7.80 -22.36
C PHE A 211 16.26 -7.70 -21.58
N GLY A 212 16.77 -8.80 -21.02
CA GLY A 212 17.88 -8.82 -20.08
C GLY A 212 17.44 -8.50 -18.64
N ASP A 213 18.28 -8.83 -17.65
CA ASP A 213 17.92 -8.75 -16.23
C ASP A 213 17.47 -7.36 -15.76
N LYS A 214 18.24 -6.31 -16.12
CA LYS A 214 17.98 -4.94 -15.65
C LYS A 214 16.74 -4.34 -16.30
N LEU A 215 16.61 -4.46 -17.62
CA LEU A 215 15.47 -3.92 -18.36
C LEU A 215 14.21 -4.73 -18.10
N GLY A 216 14.29 -6.06 -17.98
CA GLY A 216 13.18 -6.91 -17.59
C GLY A 216 12.58 -6.51 -16.23
N LEU A 217 13.42 -6.22 -15.24
CA LEU A 217 12.99 -5.68 -13.94
C LEU A 217 12.30 -4.31 -14.08
N LEU A 218 12.88 -3.38 -14.85
CA LEU A 218 12.31 -2.05 -15.06
C LEU A 218 10.95 -2.11 -15.77
N ILE A 219 10.81 -2.97 -16.78
CA ILE A 219 9.55 -3.22 -17.48
C ILE A 219 8.52 -3.79 -16.49
N PHE A 220 8.91 -4.76 -15.68
CA PHE A 220 8.04 -5.34 -14.68
C PHE A 220 7.53 -4.30 -13.66
N ILE A 221 8.43 -3.48 -13.10
CA ILE A 221 8.05 -2.38 -12.21
C ILE A 221 7.14 -1.37 -12.92
N SER A 222 7.38 -1.10 -14.20
CA SER A 222 6.54 -0.21 -15.01
C SER A 222 5.13 -0.79 -15.23
N LEU A 223 5.00 -2.09 -15.44
CA LEU A 223 3.69 -2.76 -15.50
C LEU A 223 2.93 -2.64 -14.18
N VAL A 224 3.61 -2.88 -13.05
CA VAL A 224 3.01 -2.70 -11.71
C VAL A 224 2.58 -1.25 -11.51
N LYS A 225 3.40 -0.28 -11.94
CA LYS A 225 3.09 1.16 -11.88
C LYS A 225 1.82 1.50 -12.66
N ILE A 226 1.65 0.95 -13.88
CA ILE A 226 0.45 1.17 -14.70
C ILE A 226 -0.79 0.66 -13.98
N ILE A 227 -0.74 -0.60 -13.51
CA ILE A 227 -1.86 -1.22 -12.81
C ILE A 227 -2.21 -0.40 -11.56
N TYR A 228 -1.22 -0.01 -10.76
CA TYR A 228 -1.40 0.78 -9.56
C TYR A 228 -2.14 2.10 -9.84
N TYR A 229 -1.64 2.93 -10.77
CA TYR A 229 -2.26 4.22 -11.05
C TYR A 229 -3.63 4.07 -11.71
N LEU A 230 -3.80 3.13 -12.65
CA LEU A 230 -5.09 2.88 -13.28
C LEU A 230 -6.14 2.46 -12.25
N THR A 231 -5.82 1.51 -11.36
CA THR A 231 -6.77 1.04 -10.35
C THR A 231 -7.18 2.18 -9.42
N TYR A 232 -6.22 2.92 -8.85
CA TYR A 232 -6.54 3.96 -7.87
C TYR A 232 -7.19 5.19 -8.48
N GLU A 233 -6.66 5.69 -9.59
CA GLU A 233 -7.16 6.94 -10.16
C GLU A 233 -8.49 6.73 -10.90
N SER A 234 -8.77 5.53 -11.42
CA SER A 234 -10.09 5.22 -11.99
C SER A 234 -11.18 5.04 -10.94
N ILE A 235 -10.85 4.45 -9.79
CA ILE A 235 -11.84 4.16 -8.74
C ILE A 235 -12.04 5.36 -7.80
N PHE A 236 -10.95 6.04 -7.42
CA PHE A 236 -10.95 7.06 -6.35
C PHE A 236 -10.50 8.44 -6.80
N ARG A 237 -10.08 8.61 -8.07
CA ARG A 237 -9.45 9.84 -8.60
C ARG A 237 -8.21 10.29 -7.82
N SER A 238 -7.70 9.41 -6.96
CA SER A 238 -6.70 9.69 -5.94
C SER A 238 -5.94 8.42 -5.63
N THR A 239 -4.66 8.56 -5.33
CA THR A 239 -3.77 7.48 -4.90
C THR A 239 -3.62 7.48 -3.39
N PRO A 240 -3.09 6.40 -2.78
CA PRO A 240 -2.74 6.36 -1.37
C PRO A 240 -2.00 7.61 -0.89
N ALA A 241 -0.95 8.06 -1.59
CA ALA A 241 -0.24 9.27 -1.17
C ALA A 241 -1.12 10.52 -1.24
N LYS A 242 -1.95 10.64 -2.28
CA LYS A 242 -2.89 11.75 -2.44
C LYS A 242 -3.93 11.82 -1.32
N PHE A 243 -4.31 10.69 -0.70
CA PHE A 243 -5.15 10.71 0.51
C PHE A 243 -4.48 11.40 1.70
N LEU A 244 -3.15 11.28 1.83
CA LEU A 244 -2.38 11.98 2.87
C LEU A 244 -2.29 13.48 2.58
N THR A 245 -2.04 13.86 1.31
CA THR A 245 -1.92 15.27 0.92
C THR A 245 -3.24 15.97 0.67
N GLY A 246 -4.38 15.26 0.70
CA GLY A 246 -5.71 15.79 0.40
C GLY A 246 -5.93 16.14 -1.09
N CYS A 247 -5.03 15.70 -1.96
CA CYS A 247 -5.07 16.02 -3.39
C CYS A 247 -5.97 15.03 -4.13
N TYR A 248 -6.56 15.45 -5.24
CA TYR A 248 -7.32 14.58 -6.15
C TYR A 248 -7.20 15.08 -7.58
N VAL A 249 -7.56 14.23 -8.55
CA VAL A 249 -7.45 14.53 -9.98
C VAL A 249 -8.81 14.96 -10.52
N THR A 250 -8.82 16.06 -11.26
CA THR A 250 -9.96 16.57 -12.03
C THR A 250 -9.55 16.82 -13.48
N ASP A 251 -10.51 16.95 -14.39
CA ASP A 251 -10.25 17.52 -15.70
C ASP A 251 -10.19 19.07 -15.66
N GLU A 252 -10.09 19.71 -16.83
CA GLU A 252 -10.02 21.17 -16.97
C GLU A 252 -11.24 21.91 -16.44
N GLU A 253 -12.40 21.26 -16.49
CA GLU A 253 -13.68 21.82 -16.06
C GLU A 253 -13.93 21.59 -14.55
N GLY A 254 -13.00 20.89 -13.87
CA GLY A 254 -13.15 20.49 -12.47
C GLY A 254 -14.03 19.25 -12.28
N ASN A 255 -14.39 18.59 -13.37
CA ASN A 255 -15.22 17.39 -13.41
C ASN A 255 -14.38 16.11 -13.19
N PRO A 256 -15.06 14.98 -12.91
CA PRO A 256 -14.42 13.67 -12.85
C PRO A 256 -13.70 13.32 -14.15
N PRO A 257 -12.38 13.01 -14.12
CA PRO A 257 -11.69 12.63 -15.33
C PRO A 257 -12.22 11.27 -15.84
N THR A 258 -12.44 11.17 -17.15
CA THR A 258 -12.86 9.92 -17.78
C THR A 258 -11.75 8.87 -17.75
N PHE A 259 -12.10 7.59 -17.86
CA PHE A 259 -11.11 6.49 -17.88
C PHE A 259 -10.04 6.67 -18.98
N SER A 260 -10.44 7.17 -20.16
CA SER A 260 -9.51 7.45 -21.27
C SER A 260 -8.46 8.50 -20.89
N ILE A 261 -8.88 9.56 -20.20
CA ILE A 261 -7.99 10.61 -19.70
C ILE A 261 -7.00 10.04 -18.67
N ILE A 262 -7.49 9.22 -17.74
CA ILE A 262 -6.65 8.57 -16.71
C ILE A 262 -5.64 7.63 -17.35
N LEU A 263 -6.05 6.88 -18.39
CA LEU A 263 -5.17 6.00 -19.15
C LEU A 263 -4.06 6.80 -19.84
N LYS A 264 -4.40 7.87 -20.57
CA LYS A 264 -3.41 8.76 -21.17
C LYS A 264 -2.41 9.27 -20.14
N ARG A 265 -2.90 9.79 -19.01
CA ARG A 265 -2.05 10.29 -17.92
C ARG A 265 -1.12 9.21 -17.34
N THR A 266 -1.62 7.99 -17.20
CA THR A 266 -0.80 6.87 -16.71
C THR A 266 0.27 6.47 -17.72
N LEU A 267 -0.04 6.48 -19.01
CA LEU A 267 0.92 6.20 -20.08
C LEU A 267 2.01 7.28 -20.17
N PHE A 268 1.66 8.56 -20.06
CA PHE A 268 2.65 9.64 -20.07
C PHE A 268 3.62 9.56 -18.89
N ARG A 269 3.19 9.05 -17.73
CA ARG A 269 4.06 8.79 -16.57
C ARG A 269 5.10 7.68 -16.77
N LEU A 270 5.02 6.91 -17.86
CA LEU A 270 6.03 5.91 -18.22
C LEU A 270 7.22 6.54 -18.92
N ILE A 271 7.08 7.76 -19.44
CA ILE A 271 8.19 8.47 -20.07
C ILE A 271 9.24 8.75 -18.99
N PRO A 272 10.49 8.29 -19.16
CA PRO A 272 11.54 8.52 -18.18
C PRO A 272 11.77 10.04 -18.01
N PHE A 273 12.05 10.47 -16.77
CA PHE A 273 12.20 11.88 -16.36
C PHE A 273 10.93 12.75 -16.43
N GLU A 274 9.84 12.27 -17.02
CA GLU A 274 8.55 12.98 -17.04
C GLU A 274 8.06 13.23 -15.62
N SER A 275 8.16 12.24 -14.74
CA SER A 275 7.70 12.36 -13.37
C SER A 275 8.49 13.39 -12.54
N LEU A 276 9.60 13.93 -13.04
CA LEU A 276 10.36 15.02 -12.40
C LEU A 276 10.13 16.38 -13.09
N SER A 277 9.40 16.40 -14.22
CA SER A 277 9.13 17.63 -14.98
C SER A 277 8.48 18.72 -14.13
N PHE A 278 7.64 18.33 -13.15
CA PHE A 278 6.96 19.26 -12.25
C PHE A 278 7.92 20.15 -11.45
N LEU A 279 9.15 19.69 -11.20
CA LEU A 279 10.18 20.48 -10.51
C LEU A 279 10.59 21.68 -11.38
N MET A 280 10.69 21.47 -12.69
CA MET A 280 10.98 22.49 -13.70
C MET A 280 9.77 23.37 -14.06
N GLY A 281 8.62 23.15 -13.43
CA GLY A 281 7.42 23.96 -13.64
C GLY A 281 6.56 23.56 -14.85
N LYS A 282 6.87 22.45 -15.51
CA LYS A 282 6.00 21.80 -16.51
C LYS A 282 5.42 20.53 -15.91
N ASN A 283 4.18 20.17 -16.18
CA ASN A 283 3.63 18.91 -15.68
C ASN A 283 3.20 18.08 -16.87
N LEU A 284 4.17 17.52 -17.61
CA LEU A 284 3.90 16.98 -18.94
C LEU A 284 2.75 15.95 -18.93
N HIS A 285 2.67 15.06 -17.95
CA HIS A 285 1.56 14.10 -17.87
C HIS A 285 0.22 14.75 -17.56
N ASP A 286 0.18 15.87 -16.84
CA ASP A 286 -1.05 16.61 -16.56
C ASP A 286 -1.42 17.47 -17.79
N ASP A 287 -0.43 18.15 -18.38
CA ASP A 287 -0.55 19.06 -19.53
C ASP A 287 -0.95 18.32 -20.81
N TYR A 288 -0.48 17.08 -21.03
CA TYR A 288 -0.85 16.26 -22.20
C TYR A 288 -2.08 15.38 -21.98
N SER A 289 -2.59 15.32 -20.75
CA SER A 289 -3.83 14.59 -20.45
C SER A 289 -5.01 15.50 -20.11
N ASP A 290 -4.83 16.82 -20.18
CA ASP A 290 -5.83 17.82 -19.83
C ASP A 290 -6.42 17.59 -18.42
N THR A 291 -5.54 17.25 -17.47
CA THR A 291 -5.93 17.04 -16.07
C THR A 291 -5.20 17.96 -15.12
N TYR A 292 -5.84 18.23 -13.99
CA TYR A 292 -5.28 19.02 -12.92
C TYR A 292 -5.27 18.23 -11.61
N VAL A 293 -4.18 18.36 -10.86
CA VAL A 293 -4.10 17.89 -9.48
C VAL A 293 -4.46 19.06 -8.57
N VAL A 294 -5.72 19.08 -8.16
CA VAL A 294 -6.27 20.08 -7.25
C VAL A 294 -6.11 19.64 -5.81
N ASN A 295 -5.98 20.60 -4.90
CA ASN A 295 -6.02 20.31 -3.47
C ASN A 295 -7.24 20.94 -2.80
N LYS A 296 -7.83 20.19 -1.87
CA LYS A 296 -8.79 20.75 -0.92
C LYS A 296 -8.06 21.79 -0.09
N LYS A 297 -8.66 22.98 0.09
CA LYS A 297 -8.16 23.99 1.03
C LYS A 297 -8.31 23.46 2.47
N THR A 298 -7.44 22.53 2.83
CA THR A 298 -7.22 22.11 4.22
C THR A 298 -5.97 22.80 4.73
N ASN A 299 -5.93 23.03 6.04
CA ASN A 299 -4.82 23.68 6.72
C ASN A 299 -3.49 22.95 6.40
N SER A 300 -2.65 23.55 5.53
CA SER A 300 -1.43 22.94 4.99
C SER A 300 -0.45 22.50 6.08
N ILE A 301 -0.54 23.13 7.25
CA ILE A 301 0.23 22.82 8.45
C ILE A 301 -0.06 21.40 8.95
N ILE A 302 -1.31 20.95 8.94
CA ILE A 302 -1.70 19.62 9.45
C ILE A 302 -1.25 18.52 8.48
N GLU A 303 -1.35 18.76 7.16
CA GLU A 303 -0.93 17.82 6.12
C GLU A 303 0.58 17.54 6.14
N ASN A 304 1.38 18.60 6.31
CA ASN A 304 2.83 18.47 6.43
C ASN A 304 3.22 17.63 7.66
N ARG A 305 2.44 17.68 8.75
CA ARG A 305 2.72 16.88 9.96
C ARG A 305 2.56 15.38 9.72
N TYR A 306 1.55 14.93 8.96
CA TYR A 306 1.37 13.50 8.69
C TYR A 306 2.51 12.95 7.84
N SER A 307 2.89 13.65 6.77
CA SER A 307 4.00 13.24 5.90
C SER A 307 5.34 13.24 6.63
N GLN A 308 5.61 14.27 7.45
CA GLN A 308 6.80 14.32 8.31
C GLN A 308 6.81 13.19 9.34
N PHE A 309 5.69 12.94 10.01
CA PHE A 309 5.57 11.85 10.98
C PHE A 309 5.86 10.50 10.34
N LEU A 310 5.25 10.21 9.19
CA LEU A 310 5.50 8.96 8.45
C LEU A 310 6.95 8.86 7.99
N ALA A 311 7.56 9.95 7.50
CA ALA A 311 8.95 9.96 7.07
C ALA A 311 9.91 9.71 8.23
N ILE A 312 9.70 10.34 9.39
CA ILE A 312 10.50 10.13 10.60
C ILE A 312 10.35 8.70 11.10
N ALA A 313 9.11 8.21 11.20
CA ALA A 313 8.84 6.85 11.65
C ALA A 313 9.44 5.80 10.69
N PHE A 314 9.40 6.04 9.39
CA PHE A 314 10.04 5.17 8.39
C PHE A 314 11.57 5.25 8.47
N GLY A 315 12.14 6.44 8.70
CA GLY A 315 13.57 6.61 8.93
C GLY A 315 14.07 5.85 10.16
N ILE A 316 13.33 5.91 11.27
CA ILE A 316 13.61 5.11 12.47
C ILE A 316 13.55 3.62 12.14
N LEU A 317 12.55 3.18 11.37
CA LEU A 317 12.46 1.79 10.93
C LEU A 317 13.67 1.35 10.12
N LEU A 318 14.17 2.19 9.19
CA LEU A 318 15.37 1.88 8.42
C LEU A 318 16.59 1.75 9.32
N VAL A 319 16.75 2.63 10.32
CA VAL A 319 17.83 2.53 11.31
C VAL A 319 17.74 1.20 12.07
N ILE A 320 16.55 0.82 12.55
CA ILE A 320 16.31 -0.46 13.22
C ILE A 320 16.68 -1.63 12.31
N TYR A 321 16.22 -1.59 11.05
CA TYR A 321 16.52 -2.62 10.04
C TYR A 321 18.02 -2.79 9.85
N PHE A 322 18.78 -1.72 9.62
CA PHE A 322 20.22 -1.81 9.42
C PHE A 322 20.97 -2.24 10.69
N CYS A 323 20.57 -1.73 11.86
CA CYS A 323 21.18 -2.13 13.13
C CYS A 323 21.02 -3.63 13.43
N LEU A 324 19.84 -4.19 13.17
CA LEU A 324 19.57 -5.61 13.43
C LEU A 324 20.08 -6.51 12.29
N SER A 325 20.01 -6.05 11.04
CA SER A 325 20.56 -6.81 9.90
C SER A 325 22.08 -6.96 10.00
N ASN A 326 22.80 -5.93 10.43
CA ASN A 326 24.26 -6.00 10.59
C ASN A 326 24.68 -6.95 11.73
N LYS A 327 23.89 -7.07 12.80
CA LYS A 327 24.17 -8.04 13.88
C LYS A 327 24.18 -9.49 13.40
N ASN A 328 23.40 -9.81 12.36
CA ASN A 328 23.34 -11.16 11.78
C ASN A 328 24.47 -11.45 10.78
N ILE A 329 25.31 -10.47 10.43
CA ILE A 329 26.47 -10.64 9.53
C ILE A 329 27.77 -10.87 10.34
N PHE A 330 27.80 -10.48 11.62
CA PHE A 330 28.98 -10.52 12.49
C PHE A 330 28.93 -11.60 13.60
N ASN A 331 27.89 -12.42 13.62
CA ASN A 331 27.79 -13.66 14.41
C ASN A 331 27.72 -14.83 13.43
#